data_AF-A0A5J4V1I5-F1
#
_entry.id   AF-A0A5J4V1I5-F1
#
_cell.length_a   1.000
_cell.length_b   1.000
_cell.length_c   1.000
_cell.angle_alpha   90.00
_cell.angle_beta   90.00
_cell.angle_gamma   90.00
#
_symmetry.space_group_name_H-M   'P 1'
#
loop_
_entity.id
_entity.type
_entity.pdbx_description
1 polymer ?
#
loop_
_entity_poly.entity_id
_entity_poly.type
_entity_poly.pdbx_seq_one_letter_code
_entity_poly.pdbx_strand_id
1 'polypeptide(L)'
;MEFVRFHARLTLGELLTAIQILEALFRKCREKNDNTVSADNLGTALVCICIVSLKFLRDTPFRNSWWAQTFGMDLQTINESEVVILKLMDWQVWSSERKFMRFYTRVFRV
;
A
#
# COMPACT_ATOMS: atom_id res chain seq x y z
N MET A 1 0.29 8.67 9.35
CA MET A 1 -1.02 8.49 8.66
C MET A 1 -1.79 9.79 8.47
N GLU A 2 -1.76 10.75 9.41
CA GLU A 2 -2.45 12.05 9.24
C GLU A 2 -1.96 12.87 8.04
N PHE A 3 -0.64 12.89 7.79
CA PHE A 3 -0.04 13.61 6.65
C PHE A 3 -0.60 13.15 5.29
N VAL A 4 -0.67 11.84 5.05
CA VAL A 4 -1.19 11.29 3.79
C VAL A 4 -2.69 11.54 3.66
N ARG A 5 -3.44 11.46 4.77
CA ARG A 5 -4.88 11.73 4.79
C ARG A 5 -5.19 13.18 4.44
N PHE A 6 -4.36 14.12 4.91
CA PHE A 6 -4.52 15.55 4.66
C PHE A 6 -4.12 15.94 3.23
N HIS A 7 -2.99 15.42 2.72
CA HIS A 7 -2.48 15.82 1.40
C HIS A 7 -3.06 15.02 0.23
N ALA A 8 -3.37 13.73 0.41
CA ALA A 8 -3.91 12.86 -0.65
C ALA A 8 -5.44 12.69 -0.59
N ARG A 9 -6.11 13.31 0.41
CA ARG A 9 -7.56 13.19 0.67
C ARG A 9 -8.03 11.75 0.72
N LEU A 10 -7.34 10.92 1.52
CA LEU A 10 -7.68 9.51 1.67
C LEU A 10 -9.04 9.34 2.36
N THR A 11 -9.94 8.59 1.73
CA THR A 11 -11.18 8.12 2.35
C THR A 11 -10.88 6.99 3.35
N LEU A 12 -11.82 6.73 4.25
CA LEU A 12 -11.71 5.61 5.17
C LEU A 12 -11.62 4.26 4.43
N GLY A 13 -12.38 4.10 3.33
CA GLY A 13 -12.34 2.89 2.51
C GLY A 13 -10.95 2.66 1.90
N GLU A 14 -10.36 3.70 1.32
CA GLU A 14 -9.00 3.63 0.76
C GLU A 14 -7.95 3.27 1.80
N LEU A 15 -8.07 3.83 3.01
CA LEU A 15 -7.18 3.51 4.13
C LEU A 15 -7.31 2.04 4.56
N LEU A 16 -8.53 1.54 4.69
CA LEU A 16 -8.80 0.15 5.07
C LEU A 16 -8.29 -0.82 4.00
N THR A 17 -8.49 -0.50 2.72
CA THR A 17 -7.95 -1.30 1.61
C THR A 17 -6.42 -1.29 1.63
N ALA A 18 -5.77 -0.15 1.87
CA ALA A 18 -4.31 -0.07 1.97
C ALA A 18 -3.77 -0.93 3.12
N ILE A 19 -4.42 -0.92 4.29
CA ILE A 19 -4.04 -1.79 5.42
C ILE A 19 -4.25 -3.28 5.06
N GLN A 20 -5.34 -3.60 4.36
CA GLN A 20 -5.59 -4.97 3.92
C GLN A 20 -4.52 -5.47 2.94
N ILE A 21 -4.09 -4.60 2.01
CA ILE A 21 -3.01 -4.90 1.05
C ILE A 21 -1.68 -5.04 1.80
N LEU A 22 -1.40 -4.21 2.81
CA LEU A 22 -0.22 -4.34 3.66
C LEU A 22 -0.19 -5.69 4.40
N GLU A 23 -1.31 -6.11 4.98
CA GLU A 23 -1.40 -7.42 5.64
C GLU A 23 -1.20 -8.56 4.64
N ALA A 24 -1.69 -8.41 3.40
CA ALA A 24 -1.45 -9.38 2.34
C ALA A 24 0.02 -9.44 1.92
N LEU A 25 0.70 -8.31 1.83
CA LEU A 25 2.13 -8.22 1.56
C LEU A 25 2.92 -8.99 2.61
N PHE A 26 2.69 -8.72 3.90
CA PHE A 26 3.41 -9.42 4.96
C PHE A 26 3.16 -10.93 4.98
N ARG A 27 1.93 -11.37 4.69
CA ARG A 27 1.64 -12.79 4.51
C ARG A 27 2.45 -13.39 3.36
N LYS A 28 2.47 -12.73 2.20
CA LYS A 28 3.22 -13.18 1.01
C LYS A 28 4.73 -13.22 1.25
N CYS A 29 5.30 -12.19 1.88
CA CYS A 29 6.71 -12.18 2.25
C CYS A 29 7.04 -13.37 3.17
N ARG A 30 6.20 -13.64 4.17
CA ARG A 30 6.38 -14.79 5.07
C ARG A 30 6.25 -16.13 4.37
N GLU A 31 5.27 -16.30 3.48
CA GLU A 31 5.07 -17.53 2.69
C GLU A 31 6.28 -17.83 1.77
N LYS A 32 6.90 -16.79 1.22
CA LYS A 32 8.07 -16.89 0.33
C LYS A 32 9.41 -16.91 1.08
N ASN A 33 9.40 -16.76 2.40
CA ASN A 33 10.59 -16.51 3.22
C ASN A 33 11.44 -15.34 2.68
N ASP A 34 10.75 -14.29 2.22
CA ASP A 34 11.33 -13.12 1.57
C ASP A 34 11.41 -11.96 2.57
N ASN A 35 12.64 -11.51 2.86
CA ASN A 35 12.92 -10.43 3.81
C ASN A 35 13.16 -9.08 3.11
N THR A 36 12.69 -8.90 1.88
CA THR A 36 12.83 -7.64 1.12
C THR A 36 12.22 -6.46 1.86
N VAL A 37 11.11 -6.66 2.58
CA VAL A 37 10.53 -5.63 3.46
C VAL A 37 11.07 -5.81 4.87
N SER A 38 11.87 -4.86 5.33
CA SER A 38 12.49 -4.84 6.65
C SER A 38 12.09 -3.57 7.42
N ALA A 39 12.51 -3.48 8.69
CA ALA A 39 12.28 -2.28 9.49
C ALA A 39 12.91 -1.03 8.85
N ASP A 40 14.05 -1.17 8.18
CA ASP A 40 14.82 -0.06 7.59
C ASP A 40 14.13 0.56 6.37
N ASN A 41 13.36 -0.25 5.61
CA ASN A 41 12.66 0.21 4.40
C ASN A 41 11.12 0.24 4.56
N LEU A 42 10.62 0.02 5.78
CA LEU A 42 9.20 -0.01 6.07
C LEU A 42 8.48 1.30 5.69
N GLY A 43 9.14 2.45 5.88
CA GLY A 43 8.58 3.75 5.47
C GLY A 43 8.30 3.81 3.97
N THR A 44 9.28 3.41 3.14
CA THR A 44 9.15 3.33 1.69
C THR A 44 8.08 2.32 1.27
N ALA A 45 8.04 1.16 1.92
CA ALA A 45 7.02 0.14 1.65
C ALA A 45 5.60 0.67 1.95
N LEU A 46 5.40 1.40 3.04
CA LEU A 46 4.11 2.01 3.38
C LEU A 46 3.66 3.05 2.34
N VAL A 47 4.58 3.89 1.85
CA VAL A 47 4.29 4.85 0.77
C VAL A 47 3.90 4.10 -0.50
N CYS A 48 4.66 3.07 -0.89
CA CYS A 48 4.36 2.28 -2.09
C CYS A 48 3.02 1.54 -1.98
N ILE A 49 2.67 1.04 -0.80
CA ILE A 49 1.34 0.45 -0.56
C ILE A 49 0.23 1.47 -0.76
N CYS A 50 0.39 2.70 -0.29
CA CYS A 50 -0.58 3.76 -0.54
C CYS A 50 -0.70 4.06 -2.05
N ILE A 51 0.43 4.15 -2.76
CA ILE A 51 0.46 4.38 -4.22
C ILE A 51 -0.30 3.28 -4.95
N VAL A 52 0.06 2.01 -4.72
CA VAL A 52 -0.57 0.85 -5.36
C VAL A 52 -2.06 0.79 -5.07
N SER A 53 -2.45 1.01 -3.80
CA SER A 53 -3.85 1.01 -3.39
C SER A 53 -4.66 2.09 -4.12
N LEU A 54 -4.12 3.31 -4.21
CA LEU A 54 -4.84 4.41 -4.84
C LEU A 54 -4.87 4.31 -6.36
N LYS A 55 -3.83 3.76 -6.99
CA LYS A 55 -3.86 3.43 -8.42
C LYS A 55 -4.90 2.35 -8.74
N PHE A 56 -5.16 1.44 -7.80
CA PHE A 56 -6.19 0.43 -7.96
C PHE A 56 -7.60 0.98 -7.73
N LEU A 57 -7.77 1.94 -6.81
CA LEU A 57 -9.08 2.43 -6.36
C LEU A 57 -9.60 3.67 -7.08
N ARG A 58 -8.71 4.53 -7.63
CA ARG A 58 -9.09 5.80 -8.25
C ARG A 58 -8.98 5.75 -9.75
N ASP A 59 -9.93 6.35 -10.45
CA ASP A 59 -9.87 6.55 -11.91
C ASP A 59 -8.73 7.50 -12.32
N THR A 60 -8.43 8.49 -11.48
CA THR A 60 -7.34 9.47 -11.70
C THR A 60 -6.39 9.51 -10.50
N PRO A 61 -5.42 8.57 -10.40
CA PRO A 61 -4.47 8.54 -9.30
C PRO A 61 -3.35 9.58 -9.48
N PHE A 62 -2.72 9.97 -8.37
CA PHE A 62 -1.54 10.83 -8.39
C PHE A 62 -0.35 10.12 -9.04
N ARG A 63 0.45 10.85 -9.83
CA ARG A 63 1.69 10.35 -10.43
C ARG A 63 2.75 10.11 -9.36
N ASN A 64 3.65 9.15 -9.59
CA ASN A 64 4.75 8.86 -8.68
C ASN A 64 5.65 10.08 -8.41
N SER A 65 5.77 11.00 -9.36
CA SER A 65 6.48 12.29 -9.18
C SER A 65 5.87 13.16 -8.08
N TRP A 66 4.55 13.15 -7.93
CA TRP A 66 3.87 13.88 -6.86
C TRP A 66 4.14 13.24 -5.50
N TRP A 67 4.20 11.90 -5.44
CA TRP A 67 4.58 11.17 -4.23
C TRP A 67 6.04 11.42 -3.84
N ALA A 68 6.95 11.40 -4.82
CA ALA A 68 8.37 11.70 -4.63
C ALA A 68 8.56 13.09 -4.01
N GLN A 69 7.90 14.10 -4.58
CA GLN A 69 7.93 15.46 -4.05
C GLN A 69 7.30 15.58 -2.66
N THR A 70 6.14 14.96 -2.45
CA THR A 70 5.39 15.05 -1.17
C THR A 70 6.14 14.42 0.00
N PHE A 71 6.87 13.33 -0.24
CA PHE A 71 7.61 12.60 0.80
C PHE A 71 9.11 12.90 0.82
N GLY A 72 9.60 13.80 -0.05
CA GLY A 72 11.03 14.11 -0.16
C GLY A 72 11.88 12.91 -0.57
N MET A 73 11.31 12.01 -1.37
CA MET A 73 11.95 10.78 -1.82
C MET A 73 12.43 10.92 -3.27
N ASP A 74 13.44 10.13 -3.62
CA ASP A 74 13.85 10.01 -5.01
C ASP A 74 12.78 9.28 -5.86
N LEU A 75 12.52 9.81 -7.05
CA LEU A 75 11.48 9.29 -7.95
C LEU A 75 11.83 7.89 -8.46
N GLN A 76 13.10 7.64 -8.78
CA GLN A 76 13.53 6.33 -9.24
C GLN A 76 13.32 5.28 -8.14
N THR A 77 13.67 5.63 -6.90
CA THR A 77 13.45 4.78 -5.72
C THR A 77 11.97 4.42 -5.53
N ILE A 78 11.05 5.37 -5.68
CA ILE A 78 9.61 5.09 -5.61
C ILE A 78 9.16 4.16 -6.74
N ASN A 79 9.59 4.42 -7.98
CA ASN A 79 9.20 3.60 -9.12
C ASN A 79 9.68 2.15 -8.98
N GLU A 80 10.94 1.97 -8.59
CA GLU A 80 11.52 0.64 -8.38
C GLU A 80 10.85 -0.09 -7.21
N SER A 81 10.65 0.61 -6.10
CA SER A 81 9.99 0.05 -4.91
C SER A 81 8.54 -0.34 -5.19
N GLU A 82 7.80 0.45 -5.97
CA GLU A 82 6.44 0.12 -6.39
C GLU A 82 6.41 -1.21 -7.17
N VAL A 83 7.31 -1.38 -8.14
CA VAL A 83 7.40 -2.61 -8.94
C VAL A 83 7.78 -3.81 -8.07
N VAL A 84 8.70 -3.63 -7.12
CA VAL A 84 9.07 -4.68 -6.16
C VAL A 84 7.86 -5.11 -5.32
N ILE A 85 7.10 -4.16 -4.77
CA ILE A 85 5.89 -4.46 -4.00
C ILE A 85 4.86 -5.22 -4.85
N LEU A 86 4.63 -4.81 -6.10
CA LEU A 86 3.72 -5.51 -7.01
C LEU A 86 4.19 -6.94 -7.32
N LYS A 87 5.49 -7.16 -7.50
CA LYS A 87 6.07 -8.50 -7.70
C LYS A 87 5.93 -9.37 -6.45
N LEU A 88 6.21 -8.84 -5.26
CA LEU A 88 6.02 -9.56 -4.00
C LEU A 88 4.56 -10.02 -3.83
N MET A 89 3.63 -9.17 -4.25
CA MET A 89 2.19 -9.42 -4.26
C MET A 89 1.71 -10.32 -5.41
N ASP A 90 2.58 -10.84 -6.26
CA ASP A 90 2.22 -11.60 -7.48
C ASP A 90 1.23 -10.85 -8.39
N TRP A 91 1.27 -9.51 -8.38
CA TRP A 91 0.31 -8.63 -9.05
C TRP A 91 -1.15 -8.79 -8.57
N GLN A 92 -1.38 -9.49 -7.46
CA GLN A 92 -2.70 -9.75 -6.89
C GLN A 92 -3.05 -8.71 -5.81
N VAL A 93 -3.39 -7.50 -6.25
CA VAL A 93 -3.81 -6.40 -5.36
C VAL A 93 -5.30 -6.49 -4.99
N TRP A 94 -6.10 -7.19 -5.82
CA TRP A 94 -7.53 -7.33 -5.60
C TRP A 94 -7.87 -8.28 -4.45
N SER A 95 -8.82 -7.87 -3.62
CA SER A 95 -9.47 -8.72 -2.63
C SER A 95 -10.96 -8.84 -2.94
N SER A 96 -11.52 -10.03 -2.77
CA SER A 96 -12.97 -10.20 -2.83
C SER A 96 -13.68 -9.42 -1.72
N GLU A 97 -14.90 -8.98 -1.99
CA GLU A 97 -15.75 -8.24 -1.04
C GLU A 97 -15.91 -9.00 0.28
N ARG A 98 -16.12 -10.33 0.23
CA ARG A 98 -16.20 -11.17 1.43
C ARG A 98 -14.93 -11.15 2.28
N LYS A 99 -13.75 -11.04 1.66
CA LYS A 99 -12.47 -10.92 2.39
C LYS A 99 -12.34 -9.52 2.99
N PHE A 100 -12.73 -8.48 2.26
CA PHE A 100 -12.76 -7.11 2.76
C PHE A 100 -13.72 -6.95 3.95
N MET A 101 -14.95 -7.45 3.86
CA MET A 101 -15.93 -7.35 4.96
C MET A 101 -15.48 -8.09 6.22
N ARG A 102 -14.82 -9.23 6.08
CA ARG A 102 -14.20 -9.94 7.22
C ARG A 102 -13.08 -9.10 7.86
N PHE A 103 -12.22 -8.52 7.03
CA PHE A 103 -11.16 -7.62 7.50
C PHE A 103 -11.75 -6.40 8.23
N TYR A 104 -12.73 -5.73 7.62
CA TYR A 104 -13.45 -4.60 8.20
C TYR A 104 -14.02 -4.95 9.58
N THR A 105 -14.77 -6.05 9.67
CA THR A 105 -15.38 -6.50 10.93
C THR A 105 -14.34 -6.76 12.01
N ARG A 106 -13.16 -7.27 11.64
CA ARG A 106 -12.06 -7.51 12.58
C ARG A 106 -11.43 -6.20 13.08
N VAL A 107 -11.23 -5.22 12.20
CA VAL A 107 -10.63 -3.92 12.57
C VAL A 107 -11.55 -3.10 13.48
N PHE A 108 -12.87 -3.10 13.23
CA PHE A 108 -13.83 -2.32 14.00
C PHE A 108 -14.43 -3.04 15.22
N ARG A 109 -14.08 -4.31 15.46
CA ARG A 109 -14.42 -5.04 16.69
C ARG A 109 -13.38 -4.85 17.82
N VAL A 110 -12.30 -4.11 17.55
CA VAL A 110 -11.29 -3.73 18.55
C VAL A 110 -11.77 -2.50 19.30
#